data_AF-A0A2T5IU10-F1
#
_entry.id   AF-A0A2T5IU10-F1
#
_cell.length_a   1.000
_cell.length_b   1.000
_cell.length_c   1.000
_cell.angle_alpha   90.00
_cell.angle_beta   90.00
_cell.angle_gamma   90.00
#
_symmetry.space_group_name_H-M   'P 1'
#
loop_
_entity.id
_entity.type
_entity.pdbx_description
1 polymer ?
#
loop_
_entity_poly.entity_id
_entity_poly.type
_entity_poly.pdbx_seq_one_letter_code
_entity_poly.pdbx_strand_id
1 'polypeptide(L)'
;MTNINVFLRDNLLAIAEKNLSIAPQIEEKKLNNAIKSFNYSGSSSNVVALYDTTMLGSGKDGLLFTGKQVIYRAAFSDPISIDFDSILNVECVETLMGSKLEHSIEVTRKDKPSVILKNLGGCNYKKLAEILQKTSQDFEDYKEEKQLVPIDEMSEALKEAYIKAIISMAYDNDNHIDDKEFAEILLLMTRLVLSPESRLHLRTYMASTDQLTTLETLVEIIDKECPDGQIKSVHISLVKDMINIYFCTDSTDISKFVFLQKHRHLLNVTDKEIDLIKDTITNDHNMLKEDYSDDQIISALKELSAKAAAVGTPLAAVYLSGSVVGMSAAGLTSGLATMGLGGMLGLSSMASGIGVAVLLGVGAYTGMRKLTGADELTRSKRRELMLNEVIKQTQATISLLIQDVNFVIVKLNECILTHGTQDVRIKQLTALLTQMTSAGTVLTQKSDVAQGSATKLQCAQFLDENKLKALTKEPTKQELEGVIRGFYELRTFKEVKEGQSPQQVNKLALRRELTVAQYESLAKAFEAIGYFNVSDVLKSTAVDAASKAKDKLAGFFS
;
A
#
# COMPACT_ATOMS: atom_id res chain seq x y z
N MET A 1 -12.38 29.57 8.10
CA MET A 1 -10.97 29.74 8.49
C MET A 1 -10.25 28.50 8.00
N THR A 2 -9.08 28.66 7.39
CA THR A 2 -8.29 27.51 6.92
C THR A 2 -7.81 26.71 8.14
N ASN A 3 -7.75 25.39 8.03
CA ASN A 3 -7.20 24.51 9.05
C ASN A 3 -5.70 24.80 9.28
N ILE A 4 -5.23 24.83 10.53
CA ILE A 4 -3.81 25.11 10.86
C ILE A 4 -2.85 24.11 10.21
N ASN A 5 -3.22 22.83 10.11
CA ASN A 5 -2.41 21.81 9.46
C ASN A 5 -2.21 22.14 7.96
N VAL A 6 -3.24 22.64 7.28
CA VAL A 6 -3.15 23.09 5.89
C VAL A 6 -2.26 24.33 5.79
N PHE A 7 -2.48 25.32 6.65
CA PHE A 7 -1.67 26.53 6.70
C PHE A 7 -0.17 26.22 6.86
N LEU A 8 0.17 25.32 7.79
CA LEU A 8 1.55 24.88 8.00
C LEU A 8 2.13 24.20 6.76
N ARG A 9 1.39 23.29 6.12
CA ARG A 9 1.86 22.62 4.88
C ARG A 9 2.15 23.61 3.75
N ASP A 10 1.28 24.60 3.58
CA ASP A 10 1.38 25.57 2.49
C ASP A 10 2.50 26.61 2.71
N ASN A 11 2.79 26.94 3.97
CA ASN A 11 3.69 28.06 4.28
C ASN A 11 5.10 27.61 4.72
N LEU A 12 5.26 26.41 5.27
CA LEU A 12 6.57 25.97 5.78
C LEU A 12 7.63 25.83 4.69
N LEU A 13 7.25 25.59 3.42
CA LEU A 13 8.21 25.56 2.30
C LEU A 13 9.04 26.86 2.19
N ALA A 14 8.52 27.99 2.67
CA ALA A 14 9.22 29.26 2.66
C ALA A 14 10.38 29.36 3.68
N ILE A 15 10.48 28.43 4.65
CA ILE A 15 11.53 28.48 5.68
C ILE A 15 12.84 27.85 5.21
N ALA A 16 12.80 26.92 4.25
CA ALA A 16 14.00 26.26 3.72
C ALA A 16 13.72 25.50 2.44
N GLU A 17 14.65 25.59 1.47
CA GLU A 17 14.60 24.80 0.23
C GLU A 17 15.09 23.35 0.42
N LYS A 18 15.90 23.10 1.45
CA LYS A 18 16.52 21.79 1.74
C LYS A 18 16.25 21.41 3.19
N ASN A 19 16.29 20.10 3.46
CA ASN A 19 16.11 19.50 4.78
C ASN A 19 14.73 19.68 5.43
N LEU A 20 13.79 20.33 4.75
CA LEU A 20 12.38 20.34 5.14
C LEU A 20 11.66 19.19 4.43
N SER A 21 10.90 18.42 5.18
CA SER A 21 9.99 17.40 4.67
C SER A 21 8.59 17.70 5.20
N ILE A 22 7.61 17.75 4.31
CA ILE A 22 6.22 18.08 4.65
C ILE A 22 5.37 16.84 4.42
N ALA A 23 4.45 16.56 5.35
CA ALA A 23 3.55 15.44 5.24
C ALA A 23 2.62 15.57 4.01
N PRO A 24 2.29 14.45 3.36
CA PRO A 24 2.69 13.07 3.71
C PRO A 24 4.07 12.65 3.16
N GLN A 25 4.85 13.56 2.57
CA GLN A 25 6.16 13.31 1.93
C GLN A 25 7.33 13.37 2.94
N ILE A 26 7.24 12.65 4.05
CA ILE A 26 8.34 12.52 5.03
C ILE A 26 8.88 11.09 4.96
N GLU A 27 10.20 10.92 4.85
CA GLU A 27 10.82 9.59 4.89
C GLU A 27 10.58 8.94 6.26
N GLU A 28 10.01 7.73 6.31
CA GLU A 28 9.66 7.09 7.59
C GLU A 28 10.88 6.95 8.51
N LYS A 29 12.06 6.58 7.99
CA LYS A 29 13.24 6.42 8.83
C LYS A 29 13.53 7.72 9.58
N LYS A 30 13.38 8.87 8.91
CA LYS A 30 13.49 10.19 9.54
C LYS A 30 12.34 10.44 10.51
N LEU A 31 11.10 10.13 10.13
CA LEU A 31 9.95 10.32 11.01
C LEU A 31 10.04 9.48 12.29
N ASN A 32 10.37 8.20 12.20
CA ASN A 32 10.55 7.29 13.34
C ASN A 32 11.71 7.74 14.24
N ASN A 33 12.81 8.20 13.64
CA ASN A 33 13.89 8.81 14.39
C ASN A 33 13.42 10.10 15.08
N ALA A 34 12.63 10.92 14.40
CA ALA A 34 12.11 12.16 14.93
C ALA A 34 11.16 11.91 16.10
N ILE A 35 10.12 11.07 15.95
CA ILE A 35 9.17 10.74 17.02
C ILE A 35 9.88 10.30 18.29
N LYS A 36 10.88 9.41 18.16
CA LYS A 36 11.69 8.95 19.30
C LYS A 36 12.55 10.05 19.89
N SER A 37 13.23 10.83 19.05
CA SER A 37 14.23 11.82 19.49
C SER A 37 13.60 13.10 20.03
N PHE A 38 12.49 13.55 19.43
CA PHE A 38 11.69 14.68 19.86
C PHE A 38 10.72 14.32 21.00
N ASN A 39 10.71 13.05 21.44
CA ASN A 39 9.85 12.54 22.50
C ASN A 39 8.36 12.87 22.26
N TYR A 40 7.90 12.73 21.02
CA TYR A 40 6.51 13.01 20.66
C TYR A 40 5.63 11.83 21.05
N SER A 41 4.62 12.08 21.88
CA SER A 41 3.71 11.06 22.41
C SER A 41 2.49 10.78 21.52
N GLY A 42 2.25 11.60 20.49
CA GLY A 42 1.15 11.43 19.55
C GLY A 42 1.45 10.42 18.44
N SER A 43 0.47 10.23 17.55
CA SER A 43 0.62 9.36 16.39
C SER A 43 1.57 9.96 15.35
N SER A 44 2.41 9.13 14.73
CA SER A 44 3.26 9.52 13.60
C SER A 44 2.49 10.20 12.48
N SER A 45 1.24 9.79 12.25
CA SER A 45 0.33 10.34 11.26
C SER A 45 -0.04 11.81 11.49
N ASN A 46 0.23 12.37 12.68
CA ASN A 46 -0.13 13.74 13.03
C ASN A 46 0.98 14.75 12.74
N VAL A 47 2.17 14.26 12.39
CA VAL A 47 3.31 15.13 12.07
C VAL A 47 3.07 15.81 10.73
N VAL A 48 2.98 17.14 10.76
CA VAL A 48 2.77 18.00 9.59
C VAL A 48 4.06 18.21 8.83
N ALA A 49 5.17 18.44 9.52
CA ALA A 49 6.47 18.66 8.89
C ALA A 49 7.63 18.32 9.82
N LEU A 50 8.77 17.97 9.22
CA LEU A 50 10.04 17.75 9.87
C LEU A 50 11.10 18.63 9.20
N TYR A 51 11.70 19.53 9.96
CA TYR A 51 12.89 20.28 9.57
C TYR A 51 14.13 19.63 10.20
N ASP A 52 14.91 18.94 9.38
CA ASP A 52 16.05 18.13 9.80
C ASP A 52 17.35 18.95 9.81
N THR A 53 17.92 19.17 10.98
CA THR A 53 19.20 19.91 11.14
C THR A 53 20.40 18.99 11.34
N THR A 54 20.20 17.68 11.28
CA THR A 54 21.28 16.72 11.52
C THR A 54 22.25 16.67 10.34
N MET A 55 23.56 16.60 10.63
CA MET A 55 24.59 16.65 9.57
C MET A 55 24.48 15.51 8.54
N LEU A 56 23.94 14.35 8.95
CA LEU A 56 23.76 13.17 8.09
C LEU A 56 22.31 12.98 7.63
N GLY A 57 21.43 13.94 7.87
CA GLY A 57 20.03 13.85 7.44
C GLY A 57 19.24 12.71 8.12
N SER A 58 19.53 12.43 9.39
CA SER A 58 18.89 11.37 10.18
C SER A 58 17.51 11.72 10.72
N GLY A 59 17.11 13.00 10.73
CA GLY A 59 15.82 13.47 11.25
C GLY A 59 15.73 13.58 12.78
N LYS A 60 16.84 13.52 13.51
CA LYS A 60 16.83 13.49 14.99
C LYS A 60 16.79 14.86 15.66
N ASP A 61 17.29 15.90 14.99
CA ASP A 61 17.43 17.25 15.52
C ASP A 61 16.76 18.26 14.57
N GLY A 62 16.34 19.41 15.10
CA GLY A 62 15.72 20.50 14.35
C GLY A 62 14.33 20.84 14.87
N LEU A 63 13.32 20.84 13.99
CA LEU A 63 11.93 21.17 14.33
C LEU A 63 10.97 20.08 13.85
N LEU A 64 10.02 19.70 14.71
CA LEU A 64 8.90 18.83 14.38
C LEU A 64 7.61 19.64 14.54
N PHE A 65 6.81 19.74 13.48
CA PHE A 65 5.54 20.47 13.49
C PHE A 65 4.38 19.49 13.52
N THR A 66 3.40 19.78 14.35
CA THR A 66 2.09 19.10 14.38
C THR A 66 0.97 20.12 14.29
N GLY A 67 -0.30 19.71 14.37
CA GLY A 67 -1.42 20.66 14.38
C GLY A 67 -1.57 21.43 15.70
N LYS A 68 -0.88 21.00 16.77
CA LYS A 68 -0.96 21.62 18.10
C LYS A 68 0.29 22.39 18.52
N GLN A 69 1.46 21.92 18.09
CA GLN A 69 2.72 22.36 18.67
C GLN A 69 3.86 22.30 17.65
N VAL A 70 4.90 23.07 17.94
CA VAL A 70 6.23 22.87 17.37
C VAL A 70 7.15 22.33 18.45
N ILE A 71 7.86 21.24 18.17
CA ILE A 71 8.85 20.67 19.06
C ILE A 71 10.22 21.01 18.51
N TYR A 72 11.02 21.70 19.32
CA TYR A 72 12.39 22.07 18.98
C TYR A 72 13.38 21.16 19.71
N ARG A 73 14.36 20.64 18.96
CA ARG A 73 15.45 19.87 19.53
C ARG A 73 16.78 20.32 18.93
N ALA A 74 17.59 21.00 19.72
CA ALA A 74 18.98 21.24 19.37
C ALA A 74 19.80 19.94 19.46
N ALA A 75 20.91 19.89 18.72
CA ALA A 75 21.82 18.75 18.76
C ALA A 75 22.23 18.43 20.21
N PHE A 76 22.10 17.15 20.58
CA PHE A 76 22.42 16.62 21.93
C PHE A 76 21.65 17.27 23.09
N SER A 77 20.53 17.94 22.82
CA SER A 77 19.69 18.55 23.85
C SER A 77 18.36 17.81 24.01
N ASP A 78 17.70 18.04 25.13
CA ASP A 78 16.33 17.57 25.36
C ASP A 78 15.35 18.36 24.47
N PRO A 79 14.30 17.71 23.95
CA PRO A 79 13.29 18.38 23.15
C PRO A 79 12.43 19.33 24.00
N ILE A 80 12.10 20.48 23.42
CA ILE A 80 11.25 21.50 24.01
C ILE A 80 9.99 21.61 23.17
N SER A 81 8.84 21.24 23.74
CA SER A 81 7.56 21.45 23.09
C SER A 81 7.03 22.86 23.32
N ILE A 82 6.47 23.45 22.27
CA ILE A 82 5.86 24.78 22.25
C ILE A 82 4.48 24.63 21.63
N ASP A 83 3.45 24.63 22.46
CA ASP A 83 2.05 24.64 22.02
C ASP A 83 1.75 25.99 21.37
N PHE A 84 1.10 25.98 20.20
CA PHE A 84 0.80 27.22 19.46
C PHE A 84 -0.14 28.14 20.23
N ASP A 85 -1.09 27.57 20.99
CA ASP A 85 -2.03 28.29 21.85
C ASP A 85 -1.35 29.04 23.02
N SER A 86 -0.11 28.64 23.36
CA SER A 86 0.69 29.22 24.43
C SER A 86 1.57 30.37 23.97
N ILE A 87 1.73 30.56 22.65
CA ILE A 87 2.58 31.61 22.09
C ILE A 87 1.92 32.98 22.26
N LEU A 88 2.66 33.94 22.81
CA LEU A 88 2.23 35.34 22.93
C LEU A 88 2.88 36.22 21.86
N ASN A 89 4.19 36.02 21.63
CA ASN A 89 4.97 36.82 20.72
C ASN A 89 6.15 36.00 20.17
N VAL A 90 6.52 36.23 18.92
CA VAL A 90 7.63 35.58 18.24
C VAL A 90 8.50 36.64 17.57
N GLU A 91 9.76 36.76 18.00
CA GLU A 91 10.69 37.76 17.48
C GLU A 91 11.93 37.12 16.88
N CYS A 92 12.35 37.63 15.72
CA CYS A 92 13.65 37.30 15.13
C CYS A 92 14.71 38.21 15.74
N VAL A 93 15.63 37.63 16.49
CA VAL A 93 16.70 38.34 17.20
C VAL A 93 18.03 38.14 16.46
N GLU A 94 18.74 39.23 16.22
CA GLU A 94 20.09 39.23 15.64
C GLU A 94 21.10 39.53 16.75
N THR A 95 22.00 38.59 17.03
CA THR A 95 23.02 38.74 18.09
C THR A 95 24.41 38.71 17.49
N LEU A 96 25.26 39.65 17.90
CA LEU A 96 26.66 39.70 17.48
C LEU A 96 27.50 38.79 18.40
N MET A 97 27.94 37.64 17.88
CA MET A 97 28.82 36.70 18.57
C MET A 97 30.24 36.85 18.01
N GLY A 98 31.02 37.76 18.60
CA GLY A 98 32.34 38.13 18.08
C GLY A 98 32.23 38.91 16.77
N SER A 99 32.74 38.35 15.67
CA SER A 99 32.67 38.94 14.31
C SER A 99 31.53 38.38 13.44
N LYS A 100 30.72 37.44 13.96
CA LYS A 100 29.68 36.75 13.20
C LYS A 100 28.29 37.12 13.73
N LEU A 101 27.40 37.49 12.82
CA LEU A 101 25.98 37.69 13.12
C LEU A 101 25.28 36.32 13.24
N GLU A 102 24.75 36.02 14.42
CA GLU A 102 23.89 34.86 14.64
C GLU A 102 22.42 35.30 14.69
N HIS A 103 21.56 34.52 14.04
CA HIS A 103 20.12 34.73 14.04
C HIS A 103 19.48 33.67 14.93
N SER A 104 18.52 34.09 15.75
CA SER A 104 17.68 33.21 16.57
C SER A 104 16.24 33.70 16.59
N ILE A 105 15.32 32.83 16.99
CA ILE A 105 13.93 33.21 17.26
C ILE A 105 13.69 33.11 18.74
N GLU A 106 13.20 34.19 19.35
CA GLU A 106 12.70 34.17 20.71
C GLU A 106 11.18 33.99 20.69
N VAL A 107 10.71 32.93 21.35
CA VAL A 107 9.28 32.63 21.50
C VAL A 107 8.88 32.92 22.94
N THR A 108 8.06 33.96 23.14
CA THR A 108 7.47 34.30 24.43
C THR A 108 6.18 33.50 24.63
N ARG A 109 6.04 32.87 25.81
CA ARG A 109 4.95 31.93 26.10
C ARG A 109 4.14 32.35 27.33
N LYS A 110 2.85 31.99 27.36
CA LYS A 110 1.96 32.15 28.53
C LYS A 110 2.53 31.37 29.72
N ASP A 111 2.80 32.07 30.81
CA ASP A 111 3.20 31.50 32.11
C ASP A 111 4.37 30.50 32.07
N LYS A 112 5.21 30.59 31.04
CA LYS A 112 6.38 29.73 30.81
C LYS A 112 7.57 30.59 30.39
N PRO A 113 8.83 30.19 30.69
CA PRO A 113 10.00 30.92 30.23
C PRO A 113 10.03 31.01 28.70
N SER A 114 10.62 32.09 28.16
CA SER A 114 10.84 32.21 26.71
C SER A 114 11.78 31.09 26.22
N VAL A 115 11.61 30.69 24.96
CA VAL A 115 12.45 29.68 24.31
C VAL A 115 13.19 30.33 23.16
N ILE A 116 14.50 30.08 23.09
CA ILE A 116 15.35 30.55 22.02
C ILE A 116 15.59 29.39 21.04
N LEU A 117 15.05 29.53 19.83
CA LEU A 117 15.29 28.63 18.71
C LEU A 117 16.54 29.13 17.97
N LYS A 118 17.60 28.31 17.95
CA LYS A 118 18.88 28.62 17.30
C LYS A 118 19.46 27.37 16.67
N ASN A 119 20.59 27.49 15.97
CA ASN A 119 21.26 26.38 15.29
C ASN A 119 20.39 25.68 14.21
N LEU A 120 19.42 26.40 13.64
CA LEU A 120 18.58 25.93 12.53
C LEU A 120 19.29 26.22 11.20
N GLY A 121 20.40 25.53 10.94
CA GLY A 121 21.23 25.78 9.76
C GLY A 121 20.42 25.69 8.46
N GLY A 122 20.53 26.71 7.59
CA GLY A 122 19.77 26.80 6.33
C GLY A 122 18.35 27.35 6.43
N CYS A 123 17.88 27.69 7.64
CA CYS A 123 16.54 28.20 7.87
C CYS A 123 16.45 29.72 7.65
N ASN A 124 15.35 30.17 7.06
CA ASN A 124 14.94 31.56 7.04
C ASN A 124 14.21 31.91 8.35
N TYR A 125 14.98 32.42 9.33
CA TYR A 125 14.47 32.76 10.66
C TYR A 125 13.34 33.79 10.63
N LYS A 126 13.37 34.76 9.70
CA LYS A 126 12.31 35.78 9.57
C LYS A 126 11.00 35.13 9.13
N LYS A 127 11.04 34.25 8.13
CA LYS A 127 9.85 33.51 7.66
C LYS A 127 9.32 32.54 8.72
N LEU A 128 10.20 31.85 9.42
CA LEU A 128 9.77 30.97 10.51
C LEU A 128 9.10 31.76 11.64
N ALA A 129 9.64 32.92 12.03
CA ALA A 129 9.01 33.79 13.02
C ALA A 129 7.63 34.28 12.57
N GLU A 130 7.49 34.73 11.31
CA GLU A 130 6.21 35.14 10.72
C GLU A 130 5.17 34.01 10.76
N ILE A 131 5.56 32.78 10.41
CA ILE A 131 4.67 31.61 10.42
C ILE A 131 4.22 31.29 11.85
N LEU A 132 5.16 31.19 12.80
CA LEU A 132 4.84 30.90 14.20
C LEU A 132 3.96 31.99 14.82
N GLN A 133 4.20 33.27 14.49
CA GLN A 133 3.36 34.37 14.96
C GLN A 133 1.94 34.29 14.42
N LYS A 134 1.77 33.95 13.14
CA LYS A 134 0.45 33.74 12.53
C LYS A 134 -0.27 32.54 13.12
N THR A 135 0.44 31.44 13.40
CA THR A 135 -0.18 30.26 14.01
C THR A 135 -0.86 30.59 15.34
N SER A 136 -0.35 31.56 16.11
CA SER A 136 -0.93 31.93 17.40
C SER A 136 -2.01 33.03 17.33
N GLN A 137 -2.10 33.75 16.22
CA GLN A 137 -3.02 34.90 16.05
C GLN A 137 -4.25 34.56 15.21
N ASP A 138 -4.05 33.77 14.15
CA ASP A 138 -5.06 33.57 13.10
C ASP A 138 -5.91 32.31 13.31
N PHE A 139 -5.62 31.52 14.35
CA PHE A 139 -6.26 30.22 14.61
C PHE A 139 -6.74 30.08 16.05
N GLU A 140 -7.93 29.51 16.22
CA GLU A 140 -8.55 29.24 17.53
C GLU A 140 -8.62 27.75 17.89
N ASP A 141 -8.56 26.86 16.88
CA ASP A 141 -8.61 25.40 17.07
C ASP A 141 -7.25 24.76 16.74
N TYR A 142 -6.66 24.15 17.76
CA TYR A 142 -5.38 23.46 17.69
C TYR A 142 -5.62 21.99 17.98
N LYS A 143 -5.65 21.18 16.92
CA LYS A 143 -5.92 19.75 17.01
C LYS A 143 -4.91 18.93 16.23
N GLU A 144 -4.61 17.77 16.81
CA GLU A 144 -3.80 16.77 16.11
C GLU A 144 -4.71 16.03 15.15
N GLU A 145 -4.28 15.97 13.90
CA GLU A 145 -5.06 15.35 12.83
C GLU A 145 -4.16 14.49 11.96
N LYS A 146 -4.72 13.38 11.44
CA LYS A 146 -4.02 12.57 10.45
C LYS A 146 -3.79 13.40 9.20
N GLN A 147 -2.53 13.50 8.75
CA GLN A 147 -2.16 14.27 7.56
C GLN A 147 -2.58 13.59 6.24
N LEU A 148 -3.01 12.33 6.32
CA LEU A 148 -3.59 11.59 5.22
C LEU A 148 -4.58 10.57 5.79
N VAL A 149 -5.84 10.68 5.39
CA VAL A 149 -6.93 9.79 5.82
C VAL A 149 -7.27 8.86 4.65
N PRO A 150 -7.22 7.52 4.80
CA PRO A 150 -7.67 6.62 3.73
C PRO A 150 -9.17 6.76 3.47
N ILE A 151 -9.61 6.43 2.24
CA ILE A 151 -11.00 6.65 1.82
C ILE A 151 -11.99 5.79 2.62
N ASP A 152 -11.59 4.62 3.13
CA ASP A 152 -12.45 3.75 3.95
C ASP A 152 -12.86 4.40 5.29
N GLU A 153 -12.01 5.27 5.84
CA GLU A 153 -12.25 6.07 7.04
C GLU A 153 -13.01 7.39 6.77
N MET A 154 -13.30 7.73 5.50
CA MET A 154 -14.04 8.94 5.14
C MET A 154 -15.57 8.76 5.24
N SER A 155 -16.32 9.86 5.11
CA SER A 155 -17.79 9.84 5.23
C SER A 155 -18.45 8.91 4.19
N GLU A 156 -19.57 8.28 4.54
CA GLU A 156 -20.34 7.47 3.58
C GLU A 156 -20.77 8.31 2.36
N ALA A 157 -21.05 9.61 2.54
CA ALA A 157 -21.38 10.52 1.45
C ALA A 157 -20.23 10.64 0.43
N LEU A 158 -18.99 10.82 0.90
CA LEU A 158 -17.81 10.83 0.04
C LEU A 158 -17.63 9.49 -0.66
N LYS A 159 -17.74 8.38 0.09
CA LYS A 159 -17.55 7.04 -0.47
C LYS A 159 -18.61 6.70 -1.53
N GLU A 160 -19.87 7.08 -1.32
CA GLU A 160 -20.92 6.94 -2.32
C GLU A 160 -20.64 7.78 -3.56
N ALA A 161 -20.26 9.06 -3.41
CA ALA A 161 -19.96 9.94 -4.53
C ALA A 161 -18.76 9.42 -5.35
N TYR A 162 -17.73 8.91 -4.66
CA TYR A 162 -16.56 8.27 -5.26
C TYR A 162 -16.95 7.07 -6.14
N ILE A 163 -17.78 6.16 -5.63
CA ILE A 163 -18.24 5.00 -6.41
C ILE A 163 -19.19 5.42 -7.54
N LYS A 164 -20.09 6.39 -7.32
CA LYS A 164 -20.98 6.91 -8.37
C LYS A 164 -20.19 7.51 -9.54
N ALA A 165 -19.06 8.16 -9.27
CA ALA A 165 -18.20 8.72 -10.31
C ALA A 165 -17.63 7.60 -11.21
N ILE A 166 -17.22 6.49 -10.60
CA ILE A 166 -16.71 5.32 -11.30
C ILE A 166 -17.83 4.59 -12.07
N ILE A 167 -19.01 4.46 -11.49
CA ILE A 167 -20.18 3.89 -12.18
C ILE A 167 -20.55 4.73 -13.40
N SER A 168 -20.52 6.05 -13.27
CA SER A 168 -20.85 6.97 -14.36
C SER A 168 -19.81 6.89 -15.50
N MET A 169 -18.55 6.65 -15.16
CA MET A 169 -17.49 6.37 -16.14
C MET A 169 -17.74 5.06 -16.91
N ALA A 170 -18.08 3.97 -16.22
CA ALA A 170 -18.39 2.70 -16.87
C ALA A 170 -19.55 2.85 -17.87
N TYR A 171 -20.60 3.58 -17.48
CA TYR A 171 -21.72 3.89 -18.37
C TYR A 171 -21.35 4.75 -19.60
N ASP A 172 -20.52 5.79 -19.46
CA ASP A 172 -20.15 6.67 -20.59
C ASP A 172 -19.29 5.94 -21.64
N ASN A 173 -18.70 4.80 -21.28
CA ASN A 173 -17.84 4.01 -22.15
C ASN A 173 -18.65 3.24 -23.22
N ASP A 174 -19.62 2.41 -22.81
CA ASP A 174 -20.39 1.56 -23.73
C ASP A 174 -21.91 1.51 -23.43
N ASN A 175 -22.41 2.41 -22.57
CA ASN A 175 -23.79 2.46 -22.06
C ASN A 175 -24.22 1.23 -21.25
N HIS A 176 -23.30 0.34 -20.88
CA HIS A 176 -23.55 -0.81 -20.03
C HIS A 176 -22.47 -0.87 -18.94
N ILE A 177 -22.65 -1.78 -17.98
CA ILE A 177 -21.58 -2.13 -17.05
C ILE A 177 -21.36 -3.62 -17.24
N ASP A 178 -20.22 -3.99 -17.80
CA ASP A 178 -19.92 -5.40 -18.06
C ASP A 178 -19.62 -6.18 -16.77
N ASP A 179 -19.56 -7.51 -16.87
CA ASP A 179 -19.36 -8.38 -15.70
C ASP A 179 -18.03 -8.11 -14.97
N LYS A 180 -16.99 -7.68 -15.69
CA LYS A 180 -15.67 -7.36 -15.11
C LYS A 180 -15.70 -6.00 -14.43
N GLU A 181 -16.28 -4.98 -15.06
CA GLU A 181 -16.46 -3.66 -14.45
C GLU A 181 -17.28 -3.77 -13.18
N PHE A 182 -18.38 -4.51 -13.23
CA PHE A 182 -19.23 -4.75 -12.07
C PHE A 182 -18.44 -5.44 -10.95
N ALA A 183 -17.66 -6.48 -11.26
CA ALA A 183 -16.81 -7.16 -10.30
C ALA A 183 -15.74 -6.25 -9.67
N GLU A 184 -15.09 -5.39 -10.46
CA GLU A 184 -14.10 -4.42 -9.95
C GLU A 184 -14.74 -3.32 -9.10
N ILE A 185 -15.94 -2.86 -9.45
CA ILE A 185 -16.72 -1.92 -8.63
C ILE A 185 -17.09 -2.58 -7.29
N LEU A 186 -17.54 -3.83 -7.27
CA LEU A 186 -17.82 -4.57 -6.02
C LEU A 186 -16.57 -4.74 -5.15
N LEU A 187 -15.41 -5.04 -5.75
CA LEU A 187 -14.13 -5.12 -5.05
C LEU A 187 -13.77 -3.78 -4.41
N LEU A 188 -13.98 -2.68 -5.13
CA LEU A 188 -13.74 -1.34 -4.62
C LEU A 188 -14.71 -0.97 -3.50
N MET A 189 -16.01 -1.25 -3.64
CA MET A 189 -17.00 -1.05 -2.59
C MET A 189 -16.63 -1.80 -1.29
N THR A 190 -16.06 -2.99 -1.42
CA THR A 190 -15.56 -3.80 -0.30
C THR A 190 -14.33 -3.17 0.36
N ARG A 191 -13.37 -2.66 -0.42
CA ARG A 191 -12.18 -1.95 0.11
C ARG A 191 -12.53 -0.67 0.85
N LEU A 192 -13.51 0.08 0.34
CA LEU A 192 -13.98 1.31 0.97
C LEU A 192 -14.88 1.06 2.19
N VAL A 193 -15.16 -0.21 2.51
CA VAL A 193 -15.94 -0.60 3.70
C VAL A 193 -17.28 0.13 3.72
N LEU A 194 -18.00 0.07 2.60
CA LEU A 194 -19.30 0.71 2.49
C LEU A 194 -20.34 0.04 3.38
N SER A 195 -21.17 0.86 4.02
CA SER A 195 -22.30 0.41 4.81
C SER A 195 -23.29 -0.40 3.96
N PRO A 196 -24.07 -1.33 4.55
CA PRO A 196 -25.10 -2.08 3.82
C PRO A 196 -26.09 -1.17 3.08
N GLU A 197 -26.43 -0.01 3.66
CA GLU A 197 -27.33 0.97 3.07
C GLU A 197 -26.71 1.63 1.82
N SER A 198 -25.48 2.15 1.92
CA SER A 198 -24.79 2.73 0.77
C SER A 198 -24.54 1.71 -0.34
N ARG A 199 -24.25 0.45 0.00
CA ARG A 199 -24.14 -0.62 -1.00
C ARG A 199 -25.45 -0.84 -1.76
N LEU A 200 -26.59 -0.77 -1.07
CA LEU A 200 -27.91 -0.88 -1.71
C LEU A 200 -28.21 0.31 -2.62
N HIS A 201 -27.91 1.53 -2.16
CA HIS A 201 -28.08 2.74 -2.97
C HIS A 201 -27.25 2.68 -4.25
N LEU A 202 -25.98 2.29 -4.15
CA LEU A 202 -25.08 2.20 -5.28
C LEU A 202 -25.51 1.14 -6.30
N ARG A 203 -26.04 -0.01 -5.87
CA ARG A 203 -26.58 -1.01 -6.81
C ARG A 203 -27.82 -0.52 -7.55
N THR A 204 -28.69 0.20 -6.85
CA THR A 204 -29.86 0.81 -7.50
C THR A 204 -29.39 1.82 -8.55
N TYR A 205 -28.35 2.59 -8.23
CA TYR A 205 -27.71 3.52 -9.16
C TYR A 205 -27.06 2.78 -10.35
N MET A 206 -26.36 1.65 -10.11
CA MET A 206 -25.80 0.79 -11.15
C MET A 206 -26.86 0.17 -12.05
N ALA A 207 -28.10 0.00 -11.60
CA ALA A 207 -29.19 -0.57 -12.39
C ALA A 207 -30.06 0.49 -13.11
N SER A 208 -29.80 1.78 -12.88
CA SER A 208 -30.65 2.90 -13.35
C SER A 208 -29.90 3.79 -14.33
N THR A 209 -30.03 3.53 -15.63
CA THR A 209 -29.39 4.32 -16.71
C THR A 209 -29.89 5.76 -16.79
N ASP A 210 -31.13 6.02 -16.36
CA ASP A 210 -31.81 7.30 -16.61
C ASP A 210 -31.60 8.36 -15.50
N GLN A 211 -30.85 8.02 -14.44
CA GLN A 211 -30.69 8.86 -13.23
C GLN A 211 -29.22 9.09 -12.86
N LEU A 212 -28.31 9.03 -13.83
CA LEU A 212 -26.89 9.26 -13.56
C LEU A 212 -26.64 10.73 -13.16
N THR A 213 -25.98 10.89 -12.02
CA THR A 213 -25.52 12.19 -11.53
C THR A 213 -24.30 12.61 -12.33
N THR A 214 -24.23 13.89 -12.70
CA THR A 214 -23.08 14.44 -13.44
C THR A 214 -21.80 14.33 -12.62
N LEU A 215 -20.65 14.14 -13.29
CA LEU A 215 -19.37 14.02 -12.60
C LEU A 215 -19.00 15.31 -11.86
N GLU A 216 -19.41 16.46 -12.41
CA GLU A 216 -19.25 17.78 -11.79
C GLU A 216 -19.88 17.80 -10.38
N THR A 217 -21.15 17.40 -10.26
CA THR A 217 -21.83 17.32 -8.96
C THR A 217 -21.19 16.30 -8.01
N LEU A 218 -20.72 15.17 -8.53
CA LEU A 218 -20.07 14.15 -7.72
C LEU A 218 -18.72 14.62 -7.16
N VAL A 219 -17.93 15.33 -7.98
CA VAL A 219 -16.67 15.95 -7.54
C VAL A 219 -16.92 17.04 -6.51
N GLU A 220 -17.96 17.86 -6.66
CA GLU A 220 -18.34 18.85 -5.63
C GLU A 220 -18.66 18.21 -4.28
N ILE A 221 -19.37 17.07 -4.27
CA ILE A 221 -19.64 16.31 -3.04
C ILE A 221 -18.33 15.76 -2.45
N ILE A 222 -17.48 15.16 -3.29
CA ILE A 222 -16.18 14.63 -2.86
C ILE A 222 -15.35 15.74 -2.20
N ASP A 223 -15.23 16.89 -2.84
CA ASP A 223 -14.41 18.01 -2.36
C ASP A 223 -14.93 18.59 -1.05
N LYS A 224 -16.24 18.70 -0.92
CA LYS A 224 -16.90 19.19 0.29
C LYS A 224 -16.73 18.25 1.48
N GLU A 225 -16.84 16.95 1.24
CA GLU A 225 -16.78 15.92 2.29
C GLU A 225 -15.33 15.47 2.59
N CYS A 226 -14.37 15.90 1.76
CA CYS A 226 -12.97 15.56 1.91
C CYS A 226 -12.33 16.37 3.05
N PRO A 227 -11.58 15.72 3.97
CA PRO A 227 -10.76 16.44 4.94
C PRO A 227 -9.80 17.46 4.29
N ASP A 228 -9.56 18.56 5.01
CA ASP A 228 -8.83 19.69 4.43
C ASP A 228 -7.41 19.32 3.96
N GLY A 229 -7.05 19.80 2.77
CA GLY A 229 -5.72 19.61 2.19
C GLY A 229 -5.39 18.19 1.73
N GLN A 230 -6.39 17.31 1.51
CA GLN A 230 -6.17 16.04 0.81
C GLN A 230 -7.04 15.85 -0.44
N ILE A 231 -7.83 16.86 -0.84
CA ILE A 231 -8.67 16.85 -2.06
C ILE A 231 -7.90 16.32 -3.26
N LYS A 232 -6.71 16.89 -3.49
CA LYS A 232 -5.82 16.49 -4.59
C LYS A 232 -5.43 15.01 -4.53
N SER A 233 -5.17 14.49 -3.33
CA SER A 233 -4.86 13.07 -3.12
C SER A 233 -6.06 12.17 -3.43
N VAL A 234 -7.27 12.59 -3.05
CA VAL A 234 -8.51 11.86 -3.39
C VAL A 234 -8.78 11.87 -4.89
N HIS A 235 -8.56 12.99 -5.58
CA HIS A 235 -8.70 13.05 -7.05
C HIS A 235 -7.71 12.13 -7.76
N ILE A 236 -6.45 12.09 -7.31
CA ILE A 236 -5.42 11.18 -7.85
C ILE A 236 -5.85 9.72 -7.65
N SER A 237 -6.34 9.37 -6.46
CA SER A 237 -6.87 8.03 -6.16
C SER A 237 -8.07 7.68 -7.06
N LEU A 238 -9.00 8.62 -7.25
CA LEU A 238 -10.18 8.43 -8.08
C LEU A 238 -9.79 8.17 -9.54
N VAL A 239 -8.88 8.99 -10.09
CA VAL A 239 -8.34 8.81 -11.45
C VAL A 239 -7.62 7.47 -11.58
N LYS A 240 -6.87 7.05 -10.56
CA LYS A 240 -6.23 5.73 -10.53
C LYS A 240 -7.25 4.60 -10.63
N ASP A 241 -8.33 4.66 -9.86
CA ASP A 241 -9.37 3.63 -9.89
C ASP A 241 -10.15 3.62 -11.21
N MET A 242 -10.44 4.79 -11.77
CA MET A 242 -11.03 4.93 -13.11
C MET A 242 -10.15 4.29 -14.20
N ILE A 243 -8.86 4.63 -14.23
CA ILE A 243 -7.91 4.05 -15.20
C ILE A 243 -7.77 2.55 -15.00
N ASN A 244 -7.74 2.07 -13.75
CA ASN A 244 -7.61 0.65 -13.46
C ASN A 244 -8.81 -0.14 -14.00
N ILE A 245 -10.03 0.36 -13.84
CA ILE A 245 -11.24 -0.30 -14.38
C ILE A 245 -11.21 -0.27 -15.91
N TYR A 246 -10.89 0.88 -16.52
CA TYR A 246 -10.74 0.98 -17.98
C TYR A 246 -9.70 0.01 -18.57
N PHE A 247 -8.60 -0.24 -17.84
CA PHE A 247 -7.58 -1.20 -18.27
C PHE A 247 -8.04 -2.66 -18.20
N CYS A 248 -9.09 -2.97 -17.43
CA CYS A 248 -9.65 -4.32 -17.34
C CYS A 248 -10.57 -4.66 -18.54
N THR A 249 -11.07 -3.66 -19.27
CA THR A 249 -12.16 -3.80 -20.25
C THR A 249 -11.73 -3.53 -21.69
N ASP A 250 -11.11 -2.37 -21.98
CA ASP A 250 -11.06 -1.84 -23.36
C ASP A 250 -9.66 -1.72 -23.95
N SER A 251 -8.70 -1.22 -23.17
CA SER A 251 -7.33 -1.00 -23.63
C SER A 251 -6.41 -0.52 -22.50
N THR A 252 -5.10 -0.70 -22.66
CA THR A 252 -4.09 -0.03 -21.81
C THR A 252 -3.71 1.36 -22.32
N ASP A 253 -4.33 1.83 -23.42
CA ASP A 253 -4.05 3.11 -24.05
C ASP A 253 -4.94 4.24 -23.52
N ILE A 254 -4.43 5.01 -22.56
CA ILE A 254 -5.13 6.18 -21.97
C ILE A 254 -5.49 7.26 -22.99
N SER A 255 -4.78 7.34 -24.13
CA SER A 255 -5.14 8.35 -25.15
C SER A 255 -6.55 8.12 -25.72
N LYS A 256 -7.06 6.88 -25.60
CA LYS A 256 -8.41 6.49 -26.01
C LYS A 256 -9.43 6.54 -24.88
N PHE A 257 -9.03 6.95 -23.68
CA PHE A 257 -9.93 7.03 -22.54
C PHE A 257 -10.74 8.34 -22.56
N VAL A 258 -11.79 8.37 -23.39
CA VAL A 258 -12.59 9.57 -23.70
C VAL A 258 -13.17 10.23 -22.46
N PHE A 259 -13.72 9.45 -21.53
CA PHE A 259 -14.31 9.97 -20.29
C PHE A 259 -13.31 10.80 -19.48
N LEU A 260 -12.09 10.28 -19.27
CA LEU A 260 -11.03 11.01 -18.59
C LEU A 260 -10.64 12.27 -19.36
N GLN A 261 -10.46 12.21 -20.68
CA GLN A 261 -10.11 13.40 -21.46
C GLN A 261 -11.15 14.51 -21.34
N LYS A 262 -12.44 14.17 -21.32
CA LYS A 262 -13.56 15.10 -21.18
C LYS A 262 -13.60 15.75 -19.80
N HIS A 263 -13.43 14.99 -18.73
CA HIS A 263 -13.68 15.43 -17.36
C HIS A 263 -12.43 15.73 -16.52
N ARG A 264 -11.23 15.50 -17.05
CA ARG A 264 -9.96 15.70 -16.35
C ARG A 264 -9.80 17.07 -15.68
N HIS A 265 -10.35 18.12 -16.28
CA HIS A 265 -10.28 19.47 -15.75
C HIS A 265 -10.95 19.61 -14.37
N LEU A 266 -11.96 18.79 -14.07
CA LEU A 266 -12.65 18.76 -12.77
C LEU A 266 -11.79 18.13 -11.67
N LEU A 267 -10.94 17.17 -12.05
CA LEU A 267 -10.09 16.40 -11.14
C LEU A 267 -8.70 17.03 -10.95
N ASN A 268 -8.41 18.09 -11.72
CA ASN A 268 -7.17 18.87 -11.67
C ASN A 268 -5.88 18.02 -11.75
N VAL A 269 -5.88 16.88 -12.47
CA VAL A 269 -4.72 15.94 -12.56
C VAL A 269 -3.83 16.25 -13.76
N THR A 270 -2.52 16.31 -13.55
CA THR A 270 -1.48 16.62 -14.55
C THR A 270 -1.03 15.38 -15.34
N ASP A 271 -0.35 15.57 -16.48
CA ASP A 271 0.10 14.43 -17.31
C ASP A 271 1.11 13.57 -16.56
N LYS A 272 2.00 14.23 -15.82
CA LYS A 272 3.00 13.60 -14.97
C LYS A 272 2.38 12.72 -13.88
N GLU A 273 1.25 13.15 -13.30
CA GLU A 273 0.49 12.36 -12.33
C GLU A 273 -0.22 11.17 -12.99
N ILE A 274 -0.74 11.33 -14.21
CA ILE A 274 -1.32 10.22 -14.99
C ILE A 274 -0.24 9.18 -15.33
N ASP A 275 0.97 9.61 -15.70
CA ASP A 275 2.09 8.71 -15.97
C ASP A 275 2.50 7.94 -14.71
N LEU A 276 2.56 8.61 -13.55
CA LEU A 276 2.78 7.94 -12.26
C LEU A 276 1.70 6.89 -11.96
N ILE A 277 0.43 7.21 -12.24
CA ILE A 277 -0.70 6.28 -12.05
C ILE A 277 -0.56 5.07 -12.96
N LYS A 278 -0.22 5.26 -14.25
CA LYS A 278 0.00 4.17 -15.21
C LYS A 278 1.11 3.23 -14.76
N ASP A 279 2.24 3.81 -14.35
CA ASP A 279 3.38 3.05 -13.87
C ASP A 279 3.02 2.26 -12.61
N THR A 280 2.25 2.88 -11.70
CA THR A 280 1.73 2.21 -10.50
C THR A 280 0.86 1.00 -10.86
N ILE A 281 -0.17 1.18 -11.70
CA ILE A 281 -1.08 0.10 -12.10
C ILE A 281 -0.32 -1.03 -12.82
N THR A 282 0.63 -0.68 -13.68
CA THR A 282 1.44 -1.66 -14.43
C THR A 282 2.34 -2.45 -13.49
N ASN A 283 2.97 -1.77 -12.53
CA ASN A 283 3.82 -2.41 -11.53
C ASN A 283 3.01 -3.32 -10.62
N ASP A 284 1.87 -2.88 -10.10
CA ASP A 284 0.99 -3.70 -9.25
C ASP A 284 0.62 -5.02 -9.95
N HIS A 285 0.22 -4.96 -11.22
CA HIS A 285 -0.07 -6.17 -12.02
C HIS A 285 1.16 -7.05 -12.24
N ASN A 286 2.32 -6.46 -12.51
CA ASN A 286 3.56 -7.20 -12.72
C ASN A 286 4.04 -7.92 -11.45
N MET A 287 3.86 -7.33 -10.27
CA MET A 287 4.26 -7.92 -8.99
C MET A 287 3.54 -9.24 -8.69
N LEU A 288 2.38 -9.49 -9.31
CA LEU A 288 1.64 -10.74 -9.18
C LEU A 288 2.05 -11.81 -10.21
N LYS A 289 2.88 -11.48 -11.21
CA LYS A 289 3.34 -12.43 -12.24
C LYS A 289 4.39 -13.39 -11.70
N GLU A 290 4.45 -14.58 -12.31
CA GLU A 290 5.26 -15.70 -11.83
C GLU A 290 6.77 -15.45 -11.77
N ASP A 291 7.27 -14.66 -12.70
CA ASP A 291 8.68 -14.36 -12.91
C ASP A 291 9.15 -13.11 -12.13
N TYR A 292 8.26 -12.50 -11.35
CA TYR A 292 8.56 -11.28 -10.60
C TYR A 292 9.07 -11.60 -9.20
N SER A 293 10.35 -11.32 -8.97
CA SER A 293 11.04 -11.63 -7.70
C SER A 293 10.94 -10.51 -6.67
N ASP A 294 11.12 -10.86 -5.39
CA ASP A 294 11.11 -9.91 -4.27
C ASP A 294 12.08 -8.73 -4.46
N ASP A 295 13.26 -8.95 -5.07
CA ASP A 295 14.23 -7.88 -5.38
C ASP A 295 13.73 -6.94 -6.50
N GLN A 296 12.97 -7.46 -7.48
CA GLN A 296 12.32 -6.65 -8.51
C GLN A 296 11.17 -5.82 -7.90
N ILE A 297 10.39 -6.40 -6.97
CA ILE A 297 9.37 -5.68 -6.20
C ILE A 297 10.00 -4.50 -5.46
N ILE A 298 11.16 -4.70 -4.81
CA ILE A 298 11.89 -3.62 -4.13
C ILE A 298 12.27 -2.51 -5.10
N SER A 299 12.83 -2.89 -6.23
CA SER A 299 13.35 -1.93 -7.21
C SER A 299 12.22 -1.11 -7.83
N ALA A 300 11.11 -1.73 -8.17
CA ALA A 300 9.93 -1.05 -8.71
C ALA A 300 9.33 -0.05 -7.71
N LEU A 301 9.22 -0.42 -6.43
CA LEU A 301 8.70 0.49 -5.39
C LEU A 301 9.62 1.70 -5.17
N LYS A 302 10.95 1.52 -5.24
CA LYS A 302 11.92 2.64 -5.17
C LYS A 302 11.76 3.59 -6.34
N GLU A 303 11.63 3.03 -7.55
CA GLU A 303 11.44 3.82 -8.76
C GLU A 303 10.13 4.59 -8.72
N LEU A 304 9.02 3.95 -8.32
CA LEU A 304 7.72 4.61 -8.14
C LEU A 304 7.79 5.73 -7.11
N SER A 305 8.46 5.49 -5.98
CA SER A 305 8.66 6.52 -4.95
C SER A 305 9.43 7.72 -5.48
N ALA A 306 10.48 7.48 -6.28
CA ALA A 306 11.26 8.54 -6.89
C ALA A 306 10.45 9.32 -7.94
N LYS A 307 9.65 8.63 -8.76
CA LYS A 307 8.74 9.25 -9.73
C LYS A 307 7.68 10.10 -9.03
N ALA A 308 7.07 9.57 -7.98
CA ALA A 308 6.08 10.28 -7.16
C ALA A 308 6.66 11.59 -6.59
N ALA A 309 7.86 11.53 -6.01
CA ALA A 309 8.57 12.71 -5.53
C ALA A 309 8.88 13.72 -6.66
N ALA A 310 9.30 13.24 -7.84
CA ALA A 310 9.63 14.10 -8.97
C ALA A 310 8.42 14.87 -9.53
N VAL A 311 7.21 14.35 -9.34
CA VAL A 311 5.96 14.99 -9.77
C VAL A 311 5.26 15.74 -8.63
N GLY A 312 5.84 15.75 -7.42
CA GLY A 312 5.29 16.43 -6.25
C GLY A 312 4.08 15.72 -5.64
N THR A 313 3.86 14.46 -5.98
CA THR A 313 2.71 13.67 -5.52
C THR A 313 3.17 12.67 -4.47
N PRO A 314 2.50 12.59 -3.32
CA PRO A 314 2.74 11.49 -2.39
C PRO A 314 2.38 10.15 -3.01
N LEU A 315 3.26 9.15 -2.95
CA LEU A 315 2.92 7.80 -3.41
C LEU A 315 1.66 7.25 -2.69
N ALA A 316 1.47 7.63 -1.43
CA ALA A 316 0.28 7.29 -0.65
C ALA A 316 -1.04 7.80 -1.24
N ALA A 317 -1.03 8.89 -2.01
CA ALA A 317 -2.22 9.41 -2.68
C ALA A 317 -2.74 8.45 -3.76
N VAL A 318 -1.83 7.73 -4.43
CA VAL A 318 -2.18 6.75 -5.47
C VAL A 318 -2.85 5.49 -4.87
N TYR A 319 -2.58 5.22 -3.59
CA TYR A 319 -3.10 4.07 -2.85
C TYR A 319 -4.17 4.44 -1.81
N LEU A 320 -4.73 5.66 -1.87
CA LEU A 320 -5.62 6.19 -0.84
C LEU A 320 -6.93 5.40 -0.70
N SER A 321 -7.45 4.84 -1.80
CA SER A 321 -8.62 3.95 -1.82
C SER A 321 -8.32 2.52 -1.33
N GLY A 322 -7.08 2.24 -0.92
CA GLY A 322 -6.60 0.88 -0.66
C GLY A 322 -6.50 0.04 -1.94
N SER A 323 -6.54 0.68 -3.11
CA SER A 323 -6.58 -0.01 -4.39
C SER A 323 -5.20 -0.42 -4.84
N VAL A 324 -4.84 -1.66 -4.54
CA VAL A 324 -3.63 -2.31 -5.01
C VAL A 324 -4.01 -3.69 -5.51
N VAL A 325 -3.50 -4.09 -6.67
CA VAL A 325 -3.70 -5.46 -7.14
C VAL A 325 -2.83 -6.35 -6.25
N GLY A 326 -3.45 -6.95 -5.24
CA GLY A 326 -2.80 -7.84 -4.29
C GLY A 326 -1.90 -7.18 -3.27
N MET A 327 -2.12 -5.94 -2.87
CA MET A 327 -1.52 -5.44 -1.62
C MET A 327 -2.63 -4.82 -0.79
N SER A 328 -2.69 -5.12 0.49
CA SER A 328 -3.60 -4.41 1.38
C SER A 328 -2.98 -3.07 1.76
N ALA A 329 -3.77 -2.09 2.18
CA ALA A 329 -3.26 -0.87 2.82
C ALA A 329 -2.31 -1.20 4.01
N ALA A 330 -2.56 -2.32 4.71
CA ALA A 330 -1.69 -2.89 5.75
C ALA A 330 -0.45 -3.65 5.21
N GLY A 331 -0.53 -4.21 4.00
CA GLY A 331 0.57 -4.93 3.34
C GLY A 331 1.63 -4.01 2.75
N LEU A 332 1.22 -2.84 2.25
CA LEU A 332 2.14 -1.77 1.82
C LEU A 332 2.86 -1.14 3.00
N THR A 333 2.16 -0.85 4.10
CA THR A 333 2.76 -0.26 5.31
C THR A 333 3.72 -1.22 6.00
N SER A 334 3.45 -2.54 6.04
CA SER A 334 4.38 -3.53 6.60
C SER A 334 5.50 -3.95 5.63
N GLY A 335 5.24 -4.04 4.32
CA GLY A 335 6.24 -4.34 3.29
C GLY A 335 7.27 -3.23 3.09
N LEU A 336 6.85 -1.96 3.08
CA LEU A 336 7.76 -0.81 2.93
C LEU A 336 8.56 -0.52 4.21
N ALA A 337 7.97 -0.67 5.40
CA ALA A 337 8.67 -0.58 6.69
C ALA A 337 9.84 -1.57 6.76
N THR A 338 9.58 -2.81 6.34
CA THR A 338 10.59 -3.87 6.35
C THR A 338 11.68 -3.68 5.29
N MET A 339 11.41 -2.90 4.24
CA MET A 339 12.36 -2.54 3.18
C MET A 339 13.28 -1.36 3.51
N GLY A 340 13.17 -0.75 4.70
CA GLY A 340 13.90 0.47 5.04
C GLY A 340 13.47 1.70 4.23
N LEU A 341 12.36 1.59 3.48
CA LEU A 341 11.74 2.65 2.68
C LEU A 341 10.49 3.23 3.32
N GLY A 342 10.08 2.65 4.44
CA GLY A 342 9.22 3.33 5.36
C GLY A 342 7.77 2.89 5.31
N GLY A 343 7.24 2.27 6.36
CA GLY A 343 5.83 1.94 6.57
C GLY A 343 4.90 3.13 6.80
N MET A 344 5.25 4.27 6.25
CA MET A 344 4.57 5.53 6.49
C MET A 344 3.72 5.94 5.29
N LEU A 345 2.77 5.09 4.90
CA LEU A 345 1.62 5.62 4.16
C LEU A 345 0.62 6.30 5.10
N GLY A 346 0.82 6.24 6.44
CA GLY A 346 -0.14 6.81 7.41
C GLY A 346 -1.50 6.11 7.43
N LEU A 347 -1.72 5.15 6.53
CA LEU A 347 -2.91 4.32 6.42
C LEU A 347 -2.78 3.18 7.43
N SER A 348 -2.92 3.49 8.72
CA SER A 348 -3.06 2.47 9.75
C SER A 348 -4.48 1.88 9.72
N SER A 349 -4.94 1.36 8.57
CA SER A 349 -6.17 0.57 8.53
C SER A 349 -5.89 -0.85 9.05
N MET A 350 -5.44 -0.91 10.32
CA MET A 350 -5.86 -2.00 11.21
C MET A 350 -7.34 -1.83 11.61
N ALA A 351 -7.98 -0.70 11.25
CA ALA A 351 -9.34 -0.36 11.64
C ALA A 351 -10.43 -1.00 10.77
N SER A 352 -10.16 -1.36 9.51
CA SER A 352 -11.07 -2.14 8.69
C SER A 352 -10.59 -3.59 8.62
N GLY A 353 -11.40 -4.56 9.05
CA GLY A 353 -11.03 -5.98 9.25
C GLY A 353 -10.50 -6.76 8.03
N ILE A 354 -10.21 -6.07 6.93
CA ILE A 354 -9.79 -6.63 5.65
C ILE A 354 -8.26 -6.66 5.50
N GLY A 355 -7.44 -5.87 6.23
CA GLY A 355 -5.98 -5.90 6.07
C GLY A 355 -5.21 -6.80 7.06
N VAL A 356 -4.48 -7.81 6.57
CA VAL A 356 -3.49 -8.53 7.41
C VAL A 356 -2.17 -7.76 7.41
N ALA A 357 -1.68 -7.36 8.59
CA ALA A 357 -0.34 -6.82 8.75
C ALA A 357 0.68 -7.97 8.70
N VAL A 358 1.51 -8.02 7.65
CA VAL A 358 2.56 -9.04 7.56
C VAL A 358 3.93 -8.40 7.71
N LEU A 359 4.39 -8.34 8.96
CA LEU A 359 5.74 -7.90 9.30
C LEU A 359 6.77 -9.00 9.00
N LEU A 360 7.51 -8.87 7.90
CA LEU A 360 8.74 -9.66 7.66
C LEU A 360 9.98 -8.82 7.99
N GLY A 361 10.47 -8.89 9.22
CA GLY A 361 11.68 -8.17 9.65
C GLY A 361 12.93 -8.57 8.86
N VAL A 362 13.37 -7.73 7.92
CA VAL A 362 14.52 -7.98 7.02
C VAL A 362 15.87 -8.14 7.75
N GLY A 363 15.98 -7.72 9.02
CA GLY A 363 17.21 -7.84 9.81
C GLY A 363 17.61 -9.28 10.17
N ALA A 364 16.65 -10.18 10.39
CA ALA A 364 16.97 -11.58 10.76
C ALA A 364 17.38 -12.44 9.56
N TYR A 365 16.94 -12.07 8.34
CA TYR A 365 17.00 -12.93 7.17
C TYR A 365 18.26 -12.74 6.31
N THR A 366 18.82 -11.53 6.26
CA THR A 366 20.06 -11.28 5.48
C THR A 366 21.28 -12.01 6.05
N GLY A 367 21.35 -12.18 7.38
CA GLY A 367 22.40 -12.99 8.04
C GLY A 367 22.24 -14.49 7.80
N MET A 368 21.01 -15.01 7.79
CA MET A 368 20.73 -16.43 7.51
C MET A 368 20.85 -16.78 6.01
N ARG A 369 20.53 -15.85 5.09
CA ARG A 369 20.62 -16.01 3.62
C ARG A 369 22.02 -16.45 3.16
N LYS A 370 23.08 -15.89 3.78
CA LYS A 370 24.48 -16.24 3.48
C LYS A 370 24.95 -17.56 4.13
N LEU A 371 24.29 -18.03 5.18
CA LEU A 371 24.74 -19.18 5.98
C LEU A 371 24.04 -20.49 5.60
N THR A 372 22.81 -20.46 5.08
CA THR A 372 22.01 -21.67 4.85
C THR A 372 21.76 -22.03 3.37
N GLY A 373 22.12 -21.17 2.42
CA GLY A 373 21.86 -21.40 0.99
C GLY A 373 20.36 -21.44 0.62
N ALA A 374 19.46 -21.07 1.54
CA ALA A 374 18.01 -21.07 1.35
C ALA A 374 17.51 -19.85 0.56
N ASP A 375 18.16 -19.53 -0.57
CA ASP A 375 17.81 -18.38 -1.42
C ASP A 375 16.40 -18.52 -2.03
N GLU A 376 15.96 -19.75 -2.36
CA GLU A 376 14.70 -19.98 -3.08
C GLU A 376 13.44 -19.69 -2.25
N LEU A 377 13.43 -20.00 -0.94
CA LEU A 377 12.27 -19.75 -0.07
C LEU A 377 11.98 -18.25 0.08
N THR A 378 13.01 -17.42 -0.03
CA THR A 378 12.94 -15.99 0.25
C THR A 378 12.63 -15.14 -0.97
N ARG A 379 12.67 -15.71 -2.18
CA ARG A 379 12.57 -14.93 -3.43
C ARG A 379 11.14 -14.54 -3.81
N SER A 380 10.13 -15.20 -3.25
CA SER A 380 8.72 -15.01 -3.62
C SER A 380 7.80 -14.80 -2.42
N LYS A 381 8.35 -14.59 -1.22
CA LYS A 381 7.51 -14.52 -0.02
C LYS A 381 6.61 -13.29 -0.06
N ARG A 382 7.08 -12.17 -0.60
CA ARG A 382 6.25 -10.96 -0.72
C ARG A 382 5.10 -11.19 -1.69
N ARG A 383 5.37 -11.81 -2.83
CA ARG A 383 4.33 -12.17 -3.80
C ARG A 383 3.31 -13.15 -3.21
N GLU A 384 3.72 -14.10 -2.37
CA GLU A 384 2.80 -14.99 -1.66
C GLU A 384 1.82 -14.22 -0.76
N LEU A 385 2.33 -13.25 0.00
CA LEU A 385 1.49 -12.39 0.84
C LEU A 385 0.54 -11.53 0.00
N MET A 386 1.03 -11.06 -1.14
CA MET A 386 0.23 -10.29 -2.07
C MET A 386 -0.96 -11.10 -2.61
N LEU A 387 -0.70 -12.33 -3.04
CA LEU A 387 -1.73 -13.25 -3.52
C LEU A 387 -2.73 -13.63 -2.43
N ASN A 388 -2.27 -13.88 -1.20
CA ASN A 388 -3.15 -14.15 -0.06
C ASN A 388 -4.10 -12.99 0.23
N GLU A 389 -3.63 -11.75 0.06
CA GLU A 389 -4.49 -10.59 0.21
C GLU A 389 -5.53 -10.47 -0.92
N VAL A 390 -5.15 -10.75 -2.19
CA VAL A 390 -6.13 -10.84 -3.29
C VAL A 390 -7.23 -11.85 -2.94
N ILE A 391 -6.84 -13.04 -2.46
CA ILE A 391 -7.77 -14.11 -2.09
C ILE A 391 -8.71 -13.64 -0.99
N LYS A 392 -8.17 -13.09 0.11
CA LYS A 392 -8.96 -12.59 1.24
C LYS A 392 -9.96 -11.52 0.81
N GLN A 393 -9.51 -10.52 0.05
CA GLN A 393 -10.35 -9.42 -0.43
C GLN A 393 -11.45 -9.92 -1.36
N THR A 394 -11.12 -10.85 -2.26
CA THR A 394 -12.08 -11.43 -3.22
C THR A 394 -13.13 -12.28 -2.49
N GLN A 395 -12.72 -13.10 -1.52
CA GLN A 395 -13.64 -13.88 -0.68
C GLN A 395 -14.58 -13.00 0.16
N ALA A 396 -14.06 -11.90 0.72
CA ALA A 396 -14.88 -10.93 1.44
C ALA A 396 -15.93 -10.30 0.50
N THR A 397 -15.53 -9.96 -0.73
CA THR A 397 -16.43 -9.40 -1.75
C THR A 397 -17.51 -10.40 -2.15
N ILE A 398 -17.16 -11.68 -2.34
CA ILE A 398 -18.13 -12.77 -2.61
C ILE A 398 -19.11 -12.92 -1.45
N SER A 399 -18.63 -12.88 -0.20
CA SER A 399 -19.49 -12.96 0.99
C SER A 399 -20.50 -11.81 1.06
N LEU A 400 -20.06 -10.58 0.82
CA LEU A 400 -20.95 -9.42 0.74
C LEU A 400 -21.95 -9.59 -0.41
N LEU A 401 -21.46 -9.93 -1.61
CA LEU A 401 -22.31 -10.18 -2.78
C LEU A 401 -23.42 -11.19 -2.50
N ILE A 402 -23.15 -12.29 -1.78
CA ILE A 402 -24.18 -13.27 -1.38
C ILE A 402 -25.23 -12.64 -0.46
N GLN A 403 -24.82 -11.87 0.55
CA GLN A 403 -25.76 -11.14 1.42
C GLN A 403 -26.67 -10.22 0.61
N ASP A 404 -26.08 -9.59 -0.39
CA ASP A 404 -26.75 -8.63 -1.24
C ASP A 404 -27.70 -9.29 -2.25
N VAL A 405 -27.32 -10.44 -2.82
CA VAL A 405 -28.20 -11.28 -3.64
C VAL A 405 -29.42 -11.69 -2.82
N ASN A 406 -29.21 -12.15 -1.58
CA ASN A 406 -30.31 -12.51 -0.68
C ASN A 406 -31.25 -11.32 -0.43
N PHE A 407 -30.71 -10.12 -0.22
CA PHE A 407 -31.52 -8.91 -0.07
C PHE A 407 -32.38 -8.63 -1.32
N VAL A 408 -31.79 -8.71 -2.52
CA VAL A 408 -32.50 -8.47 -3.78
C VAL A 408 -33.57 -9.55 -4.01
N ILE A 409 -33.32 -10.81 -3.68
CA ILE A 409 -34.32 -11.89 -3.74
C ILE A 409 -35.51 -11.59 -2.83
N VAL A 410 -35.27 -11.14 -1.59
CA VAL A 410 -36.34 -10.74 -0.66
C VAL A 410 -37.18 -9.61 -1.25
N LYS A 411 -36.54 -8.56 -1.79
CA LYS A 411 -37.25 -7.45 -2.44
C LYS A 411 -38.02 -7.85 -3.69
N LEU A 412 -37.47 -8.77 -4.49
CA LEU A 412 -38.15 -9.32 -5.66
C LEU A 412 -39.41 -10.09 -5.24
N ASN A 413 -39.33 -10.91 -4.20
CA ASN A 413 -40.48 -11.64 -3.67
C ASN A 413 -41.56 -10.69 -3.11
N GLU A 414 -41.18 -9.65 -2.38
CA GLU A 414 -42.12 -8.61 -1.91
C GLU A 414 -42.88 -7.95 -3.08
N CYS A 415 -42.16 -7.60 -4.16
CA CYS A 415 -42.74 -7.01 -5.37
C CYS A 415 -43.70 -7.97 -6.09
N ILE A 416 -43.36 -9.26 -6.18
CA ILE A 416 -44.20 -10.29 -6.81
C ILE A 416 -45.50 -10.52 -6.02
N LEU A 417 -45.43 -10.50 -4.69
CA LEU A 417 -46.58 -10.76 -3.81
C LEU A 417 -47.53 -9.56 -3.71
N THR A 418 -47.05 -8.35 -3.98
CA THR A 418 -47.89 -7.14 -3.94
C THR A 418 -48.69 -7.03 -5.23
N HIS A 419 -50.00 -7.29 -5.19
CA HIS A 419 -50.88 -7.19 -6.37
C HIS A 419 -50.88 -5.75 -6.95
N GLY A 420 -50.28 -5.56 -8.13
CA GLY A 420 -50.25 -4.30 -8.88
C GLY A 420 -49.17 -4.29 -9.98
N THR A 421 -49.27 -3.35 -10.94
CA THR A 421 -48.32 -3.15 -12.05
C THR A 421 -46.93 -2.70 -11.55
N GLN A 422 -46.15 -3.62 -10.99
CA GLN A 422 -44.74 -3.44 -10.63
C GLN A 422 -43.78 -4.11 -11.63
N ASP A 423 -44.25 -4.46 -12.82
CA ASP A 423 -43.49 -5.17 -13.86
C ASP A 423 -42.12 -4.53 -14.15
N VAL A 424 -42.04 -3.19 -14.13
CA VAL A 424 -40.79 -2.46 -14.34
C VAL A 424 -39.79 -2.74 -13.20
N ARG A 425 -40.25 -2.69 -11.95
CA ARG A 425 -39.41 -2.93 -10.77
C ARG A 425 -38.98 -4.39 -10.66
N ILE A 426 -39.87 -5.32 -11.00
CA ILE A 426 -39.55 -6.75 -11.09
C ILE A 426 -38.44 -6.97 -12.12
N LYS A 427 -38.57 -6.41 -13.33
CA LYS A 427 -37.54 -6.50 -14.38
C LYS A 427 -36.19 -5.92 -13.93
N GLN A 428 -36.18 -4.77 -13.26
CA GLN A 428 -34.96 -4.15 -12.72
C GLN A 428 -34.26 -5.06 -11.69
N LEU A 429 -35.02 -5.60 -10.74
CA LEU A 429 -34.46 -6.50 -9.72
C LEU A 429 -33.95 -7.81 -10.33
N THR A 430 -34.64 -8.37 -11.33
CA THR A 430 -34.18 -9.57 -12.06
C THR A 430 -32.90 -9.30 -12.86
N ALA A 431 -32.81 -8.15 -13.54
CA ALA A 431 -31.60 -7.75 -14.26
C ALA A 431 -30.41 -7.61 -13.29
N LEU A 432 -30.62 -6.92 -12.17
CA LEU A 432 -29.61 -6.76 -11.13
C LEU A 432 -29.13 -8.12 -10.56
N LEU A 433 -30.04 -9.06 -10.29
CA LEU A 433 -29.67 -10.42 -9.86
C LEU A 433 -28.79 -11.15 -10.88
N THR A 434 -29.10 -11.00 -12.18
CA THR A 434 -28.34 -11.61 -13.27
C THR A 434 -26.93 -11.04 -13.33
N GLN A 435 -26.80 -9.71 -13.23
CA GLN A 435 -25.51 -9.03 -13.23
C GLN A 435 -24.67 -9.39 -12.00
N MET A 436 -25.29 -9.45 -10.82
CA MET A 436 -24.64 -9.89 -9.58
C MET A 436 -24.11 -11.34 -9.67
N THR A 437 -24.87 -12.24 -10.29
CA THR A 437 -24.46 -13.64 -10.48
C THR A 437 -23.26 -13.75 -11.44
N SER A 438 -23.28 -12.97 -12.52
CA SER A 438 -22.23 -12.96 -13.54
C SER A 438 -20.93 -12.37 -12.98
N ALA A 439 -21.02 -11.25 -12.27
CA ALA A 439 -19.88 -10.68 -11.52
C ALA A 439 -19.35 -11.64 -10.45
N GLY A 440 -20.24 -12.40 -9.78
CA GLY A 440 -19.84 -13.47 -8.86
C GLY A 440 -18.95 -14.52 -9.51
N THR A 441 -19.23 -14.89 -10.76
CA THR A 441 -18.41 -15.84 -11.54
C THR A 441 -17.01 -15.26 -11.82
N VAL A 442 -16.93 -13.97 -12.19
CA VAL A 442 -15.65 -13.27 -12.40
C VAL A 442 -14.82 -13.24 -11.11
N LEU A 443 -15.45 -12.95 -9.97
CA LEU A 443 -14.79 -12.93 -8.66
C LEU A 443 -14.28 -14.32 -8.26
N THR A 444 -15.08 -15.38 -8.45
CA THR A 444 -14.63 -16.76 -8.18
C THR A 444 -13.42 -17.12 -9.04
N GLN A 445 -13.46 -16.83 -10.34
CA GLN A 445 -12.31 -17.08 -11.23
C GLN A 445 -11.06 -16.32 -10.79
N LYS A 446 -11.20 -15.06 -10.37
CA LYS A 446 -10.09 -14.25 -9.84
C LYS A 446 -9.50 -14.86 -8.57
N SER A 447 -10.35 -15.33 -7.66
CA SER A 447 -9.93 -16.05 -6.44
C SER A 447 -9.17 -17.34 -6.79
N ASP A 448 -9.67 -18.13 -7.74
CA ASP A 448 -9.06 -19.41 -8.14
C ASP A 448 -7.67 -19.21 -8.78
N VAL A 449 -7.52 -18.20 -9.63
CA VAL A 449 -6.23 -17.85 -10.25
C VAL A 449 -5.21 -17.42 -9.19
N ALA A 450 -5.63 -16.60 -8.22
CA ALA A 450 -4.77 -16.17 -7.13
C ALA A 450 -4.39 -17.34 -6.21
N GLN A 451 -5.34 -18.22 -5.87
CA GLN A 451 -5.13 -19.42 -5.08
C GLN A 451 -4.16 -20.39 -5.78
N GLY A 452 -4.36 -20.65 -7.07
CA GLY A 452 -3.45 -21.48 -7.86
C GLY A 452 -2.02 -20.92 -7.89
N SER A 453 -1.90 -19.59 -8.03
CA SER A 453 -0.61 -18.90 -7.98
C SER A 453 0.06 -19.00 -6.60
N ALA A 454 -0.71 -18.86 -5.51
CA ALA A 454 -0.20 -18.96 -4.14
C ALA A 454 0.26 -20.40 -3.82
N THR A 455 -0.54 -21.40 -4.19
CA THR A 455 -0.18 -22.82 -4.05
C THR A 455 1.09 -23.16 -4.82
N LYS A 456 1.28 -22.60 -6.02
CA LYS A 456 2.52 -22.79 -6.79
C LYS A 456 3.76 -22.25 -6.09
N LEU A 457 3.65 -21.16 -5.31
CA LEU A 457 4.76 -20.63 -4.51
C LEU A 457 5.18 -21.54 -3.35
N GLN A 458 4.30 -22.44 -2.93
CA GLN A 458 4.61 -23.49 -1.95
C GLN A 458 5.33 -24.70 -2.58
N CYS A 459 5.66 -24.64 -3.88
CA CYS A 459 6.43 -25.65 -4.59
C CYS A 459 7.82 -25.10 -4.96
N ALA A 460 8.86 -25.91 -4.87
CA ALA A 460 10.21 -25.47 -5.27
C ALA A 460 10.26 -25.21 -6.79
N GLN A 461 10.86 -24.09 -7.22
CA GLN A 461 11.06 -23.85 -8.65
C GLN A 461 12.10 -24.83 -9.21
N PHE A 462 13.18 -25.03 -8.44
CA PHE A 462 14.20 -26.01 -8.72
C PHE A 462 14.30 -27.00 -7.56
N LEU A 463 14.26 -28.29 -7.86
CA LEU A 463 14.35 -29.32 -6.84
C LEU A 463 15.81 -29.59 -6.49
N ASP A 464 16.18 -29.36 -5.23
CA ASP A 464 17.40 -29.94 -4.66
C ASP A 464 17.14 -31.42 -4.33
N GLU A 465 17.66 -32.30 -5.18
CA GLU A 465 17.50 -33.75 -5.09
C GLU A 465 18.18 -34.33 -3.84
N ASN A 466 19.30 -33.75 -3.39
CA ASN A 466 19.99 -34.22 -2.18
C ASN A 466 19.18 -33.88 -0.94
N LYS A 467 18.65 -32.66 -0.89
CA LYS A 467 17.77 -32.21 0.18
C LYS A 467 16.48 -33.04 0.23
N LEU A 468 15.86 -33.32 -0.92
CA LEU A 468 14.67 -34.17 -0.99
C LEU A 468 14.96 -35.56 -0.41
N LYS A 469 16.05 -36.20 -0.85
CA LYS A 469 16.48 -37.51 -0.35
C LYS A 469 16.76 -37.50 1.15
N ALA A 470 17.36 -36.43 1.67
CA ALA A 470 17.64 -36.30 3.09
C ALA A 470 16.36 -36.22 3.95
N LEU A 471 15.35 -35.49 3.48
CA LEU A 471 14.09 -35.27 4.19
C LEU A 471 13.06 -36.42 4.05
N THR A 472 13.31 -37.35 3.14
CA THR A 472 12.45 -38.52 2.87
C THR A 472 13.07 -39.85 3.33
N LYS A 473 14.18 -39.81 4.10
CA LYS A 473 14.84 -41.03 4.63
C LYS A 473 13.94 -41.87 5.53
N GLU A 474 13.02 -41.22 6.25
CA GLU A 474 12.08 -41.91 7.16
C GLU A 474 11.13 -42.82 6.36
N PRO A 475 10.88 -44.07 6.80
CA PRO A 475 10.03 -45.02 6.07
C PRO A 475 8.64 -44.48 5.70
N THR A 476 8.06 -43.65 6.55
CA THR A 476 6.75 -43.01 6.34
C THR A 476 6.74 -41.91 5.27
N LYS A 477 7.92 -41.44 4.83
CA LYS A 477 8.09 -40.34 3.87
C LYS A 477 8.75 -40.77 2.57
N GLN A 478 9.26 -42.00 2.47
CA GLN A 478 9.95 -42.51 1.27
C GLN A 478 9.07 -42.46 0.01
N GLU A 479 7.77 -42.77 0.15
CA GLU A 479 6.84 -42.70 -0.98
C GLU A 479 6.69 -41.27 -1.55
N LEU A 480 6.87 -40.25 -0.70
CA LEU A 480 6.78 -38.84 -1.12
C LEU A 480 7.99 -38.40 -1.97
N GLU A 481 9.14 -39.08 -1.88
CA GLU A 481 10.30 -38.78 -2.74
C GLU A 481 9.95 -38.96 -4.22
N GLY A 482 9.40 -40.13 -4.56
CA GLY A 482 9.01 -40.48 -5.93
C GLY A 482 7.90 -39.59 -6.46
N VAL A 483 6.91 -39.28 -5.61
CA VAL A 483 5.81 -38.37 -5.93
C VAL A 483 6.35 -36.97 -6.24
N ILE A 484 7.15 -36.38 -5.36
CA ILE A 484 7.71 -35.03 -5.55
C ILE A 484 8.59 -34.98 -6.80
N ARG A 485 9.52 -35.93 -6.96
CA ARG A 485 10.43 -36.00 -8.12
C ARG A 485 9.67 -36.12 -9.45
N GLY A 486 8.51 -36.78 -9.44
CA GLY A 486 7.62 -36.92 -10.59
C GLY A 486 7.11 -35.61 -11.17
N PHE A 487 7.16 -34.50 -10.43
CA PHE A 487 6.75 -33.16 -10.90
C PHE A 487 7.88 -32.34 -11.51
N TYR A 488 9.12 -32.83 -11.51
CA TYR A 488 10.29 -32.11 -12.01
C TYR A 488 10.87 -32.75 -13.27
N GLU A 489 11.54 -31.93 -14.07
CA GLU A 489 12.24 -32.34 -15.28
C GLU A 489 13.59 -31.63 -15.36
N LEU A 490 14.60 -32.32 -15.88
CA LEU A 490 15.92 -31.72 -16.06
C LEU A 490 15.87 -30.71 -17.20
N ARG A 491 16.21 -29.45 -16.92
CA ARG A 491 16.28 -28.38 -17.92
C ARG A 491 17.59 -27.61 -17.81
N THR A 492 18.08 -27.14 -18.95
CA THR A 492 19.31 -26.37 -19.06
C THR A 492 19.00 -24.87 -19.00
N PHE A 493 19.66 -24.17 -18.09
CA PHE A 493 19.53 -22.72 -17.90
C PHE A 493 20.87 -22.05 -18.16
N LYS A 494 20.85 -20.81 -18.67
CA LYS A 494 22.03 -19.96 -18.78
C LYS A 494 22.12 -19.12 -17.51
N GLU A 495 23.16 -19.34 -16.70
CA GLU A 495 23.39 -18.60 -15.47
C GLU A 495 24.55 -17.63 -15.69
N VAL A 496 24.30 -16.33 -15.45
CA VAL A 496 25.33 -15.29 -15.49
C VAL A 496 25.65 -14.92 -14.04
N LYS A 497 26.85 -15.27 -13.58
CA LYS A 497 27.37 -14.75 -12.31
C LYS A 497 28.06 -13.40 -12.59
N GLU A 498 27.90 -12.43 -11.70
CA GLU A 498 28.52 -11.10 -11.86
C GLU A 498 30.01 -11.24 -12.23
N GLY A 499 30.39 -10.66 -13.37
CA GLY A 499 31.75 -10.68 -13.89
C GLY A 499 32.19 -11.96 -14.63
N GLN A 500 31.30 -12.92 -14.90
CA GLN A 500 31.63 -14.18 -15.59
C GLN A 500 30.77 -14.42 -16.84
N SER A 501 31.35 -15.10 -17.84
CA SER A 501 30.64 -15.54 -19.04
C SER A 501 29.52 -16.52 -18.72
N PRO A 502 28.36 -16.45 -19.41
CA PRO A 502 27.20 -17.30 -19.13
C PRO A 502 27.57 -18.79 -19.16
N GLN A 503 27.34 -19.50 -18.05
CA GLN A 503 27.52 -20.95 -17.96
C GLN A 503 26.18 -21.65 -18.14
N GLN A 504 26.18 -22.79 -18.85
CA GLN A 504 25.02 -23.66 -18.93
C GLN A 504 24.96 -24.56 -17.70
N VAL A 505 23.86 -24.49 -16.95
CA VAL A 505 23.64 -25.27 -15.74
C VAL A 505 22.36 -26.08 -15.92
N ASN A 506 22.44 -27.39 -15.70
CA ASN A 506 21.27 -28.26 -15.67
C ASN A 506 20.65 -28.23 -14.27
N LYS A 507 19.37 -27.88 -14.17
CA LYS A 507 18.60 -27.87 -12.92
C LYS A 507 17.33 -28.70 -13.09
N LEU A 508 16.93 -29.43 -12.05
CA LEU A 508 15.63 -30.09 -11.99
C LEU A 508 14.57 -29.02 -11.76
N ALA A 509 13.83 -28.65 -12.81
CA ALA A 509 12.88 -27.55 -12.77
C ALA A 509 11.44 -28.07 -12.82
N LEU A 510 10.54 -27.41 -12.11
CA LEU A 510 9.12 -27.76 -12.01
C LEU A 510 8.40 -27.71 -13.37
N ARG A 511 7.78 -28.82 -13.80
CA ARG A 511 7.12 -28.94 -15.14
C ARG A 511 6.17 -27.77 -15.43
N ARG A 512 6.10 -27.35 -16.69
CA ARG A 512 5.39 -26.11 -17.11
C ARG A 512 3.87 -26.25 -17.19
N GLU A 513 3.32 -27.46 -17.19
CA GLU A 513 1.89 -27.73 -17.42
C GLU A 513 1.29 -28.59 -16.30
N LEU A 514 1.34 -28.09 -15.07
CA LEU A 514 0.65 -28.74 -13.95
C LEU A 514 -0.72 -28.09 -13.70
N THR A 515 -1.70 -28.92 -13.39
CA THR A 515 -3.03 -28.44 -12.97
C THR A 515 -2.97 -27.88 -11.53
N VAL A 516 -3.97 -27.08 -11.14
CA VAL A 516 -4.05 -26.54 -9.76
C VAL A 516 -4.06 -27.67 -8.73
N ALA A 517 -4.82 -28.74 -8.97
CA ALA A 517 -4.85 -29.91 -8.09
C ALA A 517 -3.48 -30.63 -7.97
N GLN A 518 -2.71 -30.64 -9.06
CA GLN A 518 -1.34 -31.18 -9.04
C GLN A 518 -0.39 -30.29 -8.23
N TYR A 519 -0.50 -28.96 -8.34
CA TYR A 519 0.24 -28.03 -7.48
C TYR A 519 -0.15 -28.18 -6.01
N GLU A 520 -1.43 -28.35 -5.67
CA GLU A 520 -1.87 -28.57 -4.29
C GLU A 520 -1.34 -29.88 -3.72
N SER A 521 -1.38 -30.95 -4.51
CA SER A 521 -0.83 -32.24 -4.10
C SER A 521 0.67 -32.15 -3.87
N LEU A 522 1.39 -31.42 -4.73
CA LEU A 522 2.83 -31.20 -4.60
C LEU A 522 3.17 -30.33 -3.37
N ALA A 523 2.42 -29.24 -3.15
CA ALA A 523 2.59 -28.37 -1.99
C ALA A 523 2.39 -29.13 -0.67
N LYS A 524 1.32 -29.93 -0.57
CA LYS A 524 1.06 -30.81 0.59
C LYS A 524 2.19 -31.83 0.80
N ALA A 525 2.73 -32.39 -0.28
CA ALA A 525 3.87 -33.31 -0.19
C ALA A 525 5.14 -32.61 0.35
N PHE A 526 5.41 -31.36 -0.09
CA PHE A 526 6.52 -30.56 0.43
C PHE A 526 6.33 -30.16 1.90
N GLU A 527 5.11 -29.82 2.31
CA GLU A 527 4.76 -29.52 3.70
C GLU A 527 4.96 -30.74 4.60
N ALA A 528 4.47 -31.92 4.18
CA ALA A 528 4.59 -33.16 4.94
C ALA A 528 6.04 -33.60 5.21
N ILE A 529 6.97 -33.28 4.30
CA ILE A 529 8.40 -33.57 4.48
C ILE A 529 9.18 -32.42 5.15
N GLY A 530 8.52 -31.29 5.43
CA GLY A 530 9.16 -30.12 6.03
C GLY A 530 10.21 -29.46 5.13
N TYR A 531 10.07 -29.54 3.80
CA TYR A 531 11.10 -29.11 2.84
C TYR A 531 11.54 -27.65 3.01
N PHE A 532 10.61 -26.83 3.48
CA PHE A 532 10.77 -25.39 3.65
C PHE A 532 10.91 -24.97 5.11
N ASN A 533 10.91 -25.91 6.06
CA ASN A 533 11.04 -25.62 7.48
C ASN A 533 12.50 -25.42 7.89
N VAL A 534 12.84 -24.21 8.35
CA VAL A 534 14.21 -23.80 8.71
C VAL A 534 14.84 -24.72 9.77
N SER A 535 14.07 -25.20 10.75
CA SER A 535 14.60 -26.09 11.80
C SER A 535 14.95 -27.49 11.28
N ASP A 536 14.20 -28.00 10.31
CA ASP A 536 14.45 -29.30 9.69
C ASP A 536 15.55 -29.22 8.63
N VAL A 537 15.66 -28.09 7.91
CA VAL A 537 16.79 -27.79 7.03
C VAL A 537 18.10 -27.76 7.81
N LEU A 538 18.15 -27.06 8.94
CA LEU A 538 19.35 -26.99 9.80
C LEU A 538 19.77 -28.37 10.32
N LYS A 539 18.81 -29.20 10.75
CA LYS A 539 19.07 -30.59 11.14
C LYS A 539 19.63 -31.41 9.98
N SER A 540 19.05 -31.30 8.78
CA SER A 540 19.51 -32.04 7.60
C SER A 540 20.93 -31.63 7.17
N THR A 541 21.25 -30.33 7.18
CA THR A 541 22.59 -29.84 6.84
C THR A 541 23.65 -30.24 7.86
N ALA A 542 23.30 -30.31 9.15
CA ALA A 542 24.19 -30.80 10.18
C ALA A 542 24.48 -32.30 10.01
N VAL A 543 23.48 -33.09 9.62
CA VAL A 543 23.62 -34.52 9.31
C VAL A 543 24.47 -34.73 8.06
N ASP A 544 24.31 -33.92 7.01
CA ASP A 544 25.12 -34.00 5.78
C ASP A 544 26.57 -33.52 5.98
N ALA A 545 26.80 -32.54 6.86
CA ALA A 545 28.15 -32.14 7.25
C ALA A 545 28.84 -33.24 8.07
N ALA A 546 28.11 -33.89 8.98
CA ALA A 546 28.60 -35.01 9.78
C ALA A 546 28.89 -36.25 8.92
N SER A 547 28.06 -36.57 7.92
CA SER A 547 28.30 -37.68 7.00
C SER A 547 29.52 -37.43 6.12
N LYS A 548 29.67 -36.24 5.52
CA LYS A 548 30.85 -35.87 4.73
C LYS A 548 32.14 -35.83 5.55
N ALA A 549 32.07 -35.43 6.83
CA ALA A 549 33.21 -35.50 7.74
C ALA A 549 33.60 -36.95 8.06
N LYS A 550 32.60 -37.83 8.24
CA LYS A 550 32.79 -39.26 8.48
C LYS A 550 33.38 -39.97 7.25
N ASP A 551 32.92 -39.63 6.04
CA ASP A 551 33.43 -40.20 4.79
C ASP A 551 34.85 -39.73 4.48
N LYS A 552 35.18 -38.45 4.79
CA LYS A 552 36.56 -37.96 4.72
C LYS A 552 37.48 -38.66 5.72
N LEU A 553 37.01 -38.94 6.94
CA LEU A 553 37.79 -39.69 7.93
C LEU A 553 37.97 -41.16 7.50
N ALA A 554 36.95 -41.79 6.91
CA ALA A 554 37.04 -43.16 6.41
C ALA A 554 38.05 -43.30 5.26
N GLY A 555 38.15 -42.31 4.36
CA GLY A 555 39.14 -42.29 3.28
C GLY A 555 40.60 -42.02 3.74
N PHE A 556 40.81 -41.61 4.99
CA PHE A 556 42.17 -41.50 5.59
C PHE A 556 42.65 -42.83 6.20
N PHE A 557 41.76 -43.81 6.37
CA PHE A 557 42.06 -45.12 6.96
C PHE A 557 41.86 -46.30 5.97
N SER A 558 41.73 -46.02 4.67
CA SER A 558 41.73 -47.01 3.59
C SER A 558 43.05 -47.07 2.84
#